data_AF-A0A835VLT1-F1
#
_entry.id   AF-A0A835VLT1-F1
#
_cell.length_a   1.000
_cell.length_b   1.000
_cell.length_c   1.000
_cell.angle_alpha   90.00
_cell.angle_beta   90.00
_cell.angle_gamma   90.00
#
_symmetry.space_group_name_H-M   'P 1'
#
loop_
_entity.id
_entity.type
_entity.pdbx_description
1 polymer ?
#
loop_
_entity_poly.entity_id
_entity_poly.type
_entity_poly.pdbx_seq_one_letter_code
_entity_poly.pdbx_strand_id
1 'polypeptide(L)'
;MATNGLTTLLISRLDHQDAIARLNLLKLIKAVYEHHPRPKQLIVENDLPQKLQNLIEERRDGQRSGGQVLVKQMATALLKALHINTVL
;
A
#
# COMPACT_ATOMS: atom_id res chain seq x y z
N MET A 1 19.39 9.44 -7.91
CA MET A 1 19.07 8.03 -7.55
C MET A 1 18.90 7.98 -6.03
N ALA A 2 17.68 8.16 -5.51
CA ALA A 2 17.41 8.15 -4.06
C ALA A 2 15.95 7.76 -3.69
N THR A 3 15.08 7.55 -4.68
CA THR A 3 13.64 7.30 -4.50
C THR A 3 13.32 5.88 -4.01
N ASN A 4 14.20 4.91 -4.28
CA ASN A 4 13.99 3.52 -3.83
C ASN A 4 13.97 3.40 -2.30
N GLY A 5 14.91 4.04 -1.59
CA GLY A 5 14.97 3.95 -0.13
C GLY A 5 13.75 4.54 0.57
N LEU A 6 13.19 5.63 0.03
CA LEU A 6 11.98 6.23 0.58
C LEU A 6 10.77 5.32 0.40
N THR A 7 10.60 4.70 -0.77
CA THR A 7 9.43 3.85 -1.01
C THR A 7 9.47 2.60 -0.13
N THR A 8 10.63 1.96 -0.01
CA THR A 8 10.82 0.82 0.89
C THR A 8 10.50 1.19 2.33
N LEU A 9 10.87 2.40 2.77
CA LEU A 9 10.51 2.91 4.10
C LEU A 9 9.00 3.13 4.25
N LEU A 10 8.32 3.73 3.27
CA LEU A 10 6.87 3.94 3.35
C LEU A 10 6.11 2.61 3.43
N ILE A 11 6.57 1.63 2.68
CA ILE A 11 5.97 0.30 2.59
C ILE A 11 6.22 -0.52 3.86
N SER A 12 7.39 -0.40 4.50
CA SER A 12 7.66 -1.05 5.80
C SER A 12 6.83 -0.44 6.94
N ARG A 13 6.42 0.83 6.80
CA ARG A 13 5.55 1.50 7.79
C ARG A 13 4.08 1.10 7.69
N LEU A 14 3.68 0.32 6.68
CA LEU A 14 2.30 -0.19 6.59
C LEU A 14 1.91 -1.10 7.76
N ASP A 15 2.86 -1.64 8.52
CA ASP A 15 2.58 -2.47 9.71
C ASP A 15 2.14 -1.64 10.94
N HIS A 16 2.07 -0.32 10.84
CA HIS A 16 1.76 0.60 11.95
C HIS A 16 0.38 0.36 12.62
N GLN A 17 0.26 0.33 13.95
CA GLN A 17 -1.03 0.01 14.58
C GLN A 17 -2.16 1.03 14.31
N ASP A 18 -1.83 2.32 14.18
CA ASP A 18 -2.82 3.37 13.88
C ASP A 18 -3.38 3.30 12.45
N ALA A 19 -4.71 3.24 12.32
CA ALA A 19 -5.40 3.11 11.03
C ALA A 19 -5.34 4.39 10.18
N ILE A 20 -5.32 5.58 10.80
CA ILE A 20 -5.23 6.86 10.09
C ILE A 20 -3.83 7.02 9.48
N ALA A 21 -2.79 6.67 10.25
CA ALA A 21 -1.41 6.64 9.76
C ALA A 21 -1.29 5.68 8.56
N ARG A 22 -1.84 4.46 8.66
CA ARG A 22 -1.88 3.52 7.54
C ARG A 22 -2.61 4.08 6.31
N LEU A 23 -3.75 4.75 6.50
CA LEU A 23 -4.47 5.40 5.40
C LEU A 23 -3.61 6.48 4.71
N ASN A 24 -2.94 7.32 5.49
CA ASN A 24 -2.08 8.37 4.95
C ASN A 24 -0.87 7.77 4.21
N LEU A 25 -0.29 6.69 4.73
CA LEU A 25 0.76 5.95 4.05
C LEU A 25 0.27 5.36 2.73
N LEU A 26 -0.92 4.74 2.68
CA LEU A 26 -1.50 4.20 1.45
C LEU A 26 -1.73 5.29 0.39
N LYS A 27 -2.19 6.49 0.80
CA LYS A 27 -2.33 7.64 -0.10
C LYS A 27 -0.99 8.12 -0.64
N LEU A 28 0.03 8.19 0.21
CA LEU A 28 1.36 8.63 -0.19
C LEU A 28 2.03 7.61 -1.12
N ILE A 29 1.92 6.31 -0.80
CA ILE A 29 2.37 5.22 -1.66
C ILE A 29 1.70 5.35 -3.04
N LYS A 30 0.37 5.47 -3.10
CA LYS A 30 -0.34 5.67 -4.36
C LYS A 30 0.26 6.83 -5.18
N ALA A 31 0.48 7.99 -4.58
CA ALA A 31 1.06 9.15 -5.27
C ALA A 31 2.49 8.88 -5.77
N VAL A 32 3.34 8.24 -4.95
CA VAL A 32 4.71 7.87 -5.35
C VAL A 32 4.70 6.95 -6.57
N TYR A 33 3.82 5.95 -6.58
CA TYR A 33 3.71 5.01 -7.69
C TYR A 33 3.11 5.65 -8.95
N GLU A 34 2.08 6.49 -8.83
CA GLU A 34 1.42 7.15 -9.96
C GLU A 34 2.37 8.12 -10.71
N HIS A 35 3.29 8.76 -10.00
CA HIS A 35 4.23 9.70 -10.59
C HIS A 35 5.62 9.10 -10.86
N HIS A 36 5.84 7.81 -10.59
CA HIS A 36 7.14 7.20 -10.82
C HIS A 36 7.37 6.94 -12.32
N PRO A 37 8.57 7.22 -12.88
CA PRO A 37 8.87 6.93 -14.28
C PRO A 37 8.91 5.43 -14.60
N ARG A 38 9.08 4.57 -13.57
CA ARG A 38 9.12 3.11 -13.70
C ARG A 38 8.29 2.46 -12.58
N PRO A 39 6.96 2.54 -12.64
CA PRO A 39 6.11 2.07 -11.55
C PRO A 39 6.20 0.55 -11.40
N LYS A 40 6.25 -0.19 -12.51
CA LYS A 40 6.36 -1.67 -12.52
C LYS A 40 7.59 -2.19 -11.76
N GLN A 41 8.76 -1.61 -12.00
CA GLN A 41 10.00 -1.99 -11.32
C GLN A 41 9.87 -1.80 -9.80
N LEU A 42 9.30 -0.68 -9.38
CA LEU A 42 9.13 -0.33 -7.98
C LEU A 42 8.05 -1.19 -7.28
N ILE A 43 7.08 -1.73 -8.03
CA ILE A 43 6.07 -2.68 -7.51
C ILE A 43 6.77 -3.99 -7.15
N VAL A 44 7.58 -4.51 -8.09
CA VAL A 44 8.30 -5.78 -7.93
C VAL A 44 9.36 -5.68 -6.84
N GLU A 45 10.16 -4.61 -6.82
CA GLU A 45 11.24 -4.44 -5.84
C GLU A 45 10.77 -4.32 -4.37
N ASN A 46 9.49 -4.01 -4.13
CA ASN A 46 8.98 -3.79 -2.78
C ASN A 46 7.86 -4.76 -2.36
N ASP A 47 7.57 -5.79 -3.17
CA ASP A 47 6.50 -6.76 -2.92
C ASP A 47 5.15 -6.11 -2.54
N LEU A 48 4.86 -4.95 -3.15
CA LEU A 48 3.69 -4.16 -2.77
C LEU A 48 2.36 -4.93 -2.89
N PRO A 49 2.11 -5.73 -3.95
CA PRO A 49 0.87 -6.49 -4.06
C PRO A 49 0.65 -7.43 -2.87
N GLN A 50 1.71 -8.13 -2.44
CA GLN A 50 1.65 -9.03 -1.29
C GLN A 50 1.35 -8.27 0.00
N LYS A 51 1.98 -7.11 0.21
CA LYS A 51 1.72 -6.28 1.40
C LYS A 51 0.31 -5.71 1.45
N LEU A 52 -0.23 -5.31 0.30
CA LEU A 52 -1.62 -4.87 0.21
C LEU A 52 -2.59 -6.03 0.48
N GLN A 53 -2.31 -7.23 -0.03
CA GLN A 53 -3.09 -8.43 0.26
C GLN A 53 -3.09 -8.74 1.77
N ASN A 54 -1.92 -8.71 2.41
CA ASN A 54 -1.80 -8.92 3.86
C ASN A 54 -2.64 -7.91 4.66
N LEU A 55 -2.66 -6.63 4.26
CA LEU A 55 -3.50 -5.61 4.91
C LEU A 55 -5.01 -5.87 4.75
N ILE A 56 -5.43 -6.36 3.58
CA ILE A 56 -6.83 -6.71 3.30
C ILE A 56 -7.26 -7.88 4.17
N GLU A 57 -6.39 -8.89 4.29
CA GLU A 57 -6.65 -10.12 5.04
C GLU A 57 -6.47 -9.96 6.55
N GLU A 58 -5.74 -8.94 7.01
CA GLU A 58 -5.42 -8.71 8.42
C GLU A 58 -6.69 -8.75 9.29
N ARG A 59 -6.79 -9.79 10.12
CA ARG A 59 -7.85 -9.92 11.13
C ARG A 59 -7.32 -9.36 12.43
N ARG A 60 -7.68 -8.11 12.73
CA ARG A 60 -7.46 -7.56 14.07
C ARG A 60 -8.64 -7.97 14.92
N ASP A 61 -8.49 -9.13 15.56
CA ASP A 61 -9.45 -9.67 16.51
C ASP A 61 -9.74 -8.62 17.59
N GLY A 62 -10.93 -8.01 17.53
CA GLY A 62 -11.41 -7.04 18.53
C GLY A 62 -11.54 -5.58 18.10
N GLN A 63 -11.06 -5.16 16.92
CA GLN A 63 -11.20 -3.76 16.47
C GLN A 63 -11.80 -3.67 15.06
N ARG A 64 -13.13 -3.83 14.99
CA ARG A 64 -13.94 -3.31 13.86
C ARG A 64 -14.11 -1.78 13.99
N SER A 65 -13.00 -1.05 14.12
CA SER A 65 -13.05 0.41 14.04
C SER A 65 -13.24 0.82 12.57
N GLY A 66 -14.07 1.84 12.30
CA GLY A 66 -14.33 2.31 10.94
C GLY A 66 -13.05 2.65 10.16
N GLY A 67 -11.99 3.07 10.86
CA GLY A 67 -10.68 3.32 10.28
C GLY A 67 -10.04 2.08 9.63
N GLN A 68 -10.14 0.90 10.26
CA GLN A 68 -9.58 -0.34 9.68
C GLN A 68 -10.33 -0.74 8.40
N VAL A 69 -11.65 -0.52 8.34
CA VAL A 69 -12.44 -0.78 7.13
C VAL A 69 -11.96 0.10 5.99
N LEU A 70 -11.72 1.39 6.25
CA LEU A 70 -11.19 2.32 5.26
C LEU A 70 -9.80 1.91 4.78
N VAL A 71 -8.90 1.45 5.67
CA VAL A 71 -7.58 0.95 5.30
C VAL A 71 -7.72 -0.20 4.29
N LYS A 72 -8.58 -1.18 4.58
CA LYS A 72 -8.82 -2.33 3.69
C LYS A 72 -9.42 -1.93 2.34
N GLN A 73 -10.38 -1.01 2.35
CA GLN A 73 -10.98 -0.49 1.12
C GLN A 73 -9.93 0.22 0.24
N MET A 74 -9.09 1.06 0.85
CA MET A 74 -8.02 1.76 0.13
C MET A 74 -6.96 0.78 -0.40
N ALA A 75 -6.55 -0.20 0.41
CA ALA A 75 -5.61 -1.24 -0.01
C ALA A 75 -6.16 -2.07 -1.18
N THR A 76 -7.45 -2.39 -1.15
CA THR A 76 -8.16 -3.10 -2.23
C THR A 76 -8.19 -2.27 -3.52
N ALA A 77 -8.54 -0.98 -3.41
CA ALA A 77 -8.58 -0.08 -4.56
C ALA A 77 -7.20 0.07 -5.20
N LEU A 78 -6.15 0.22 -4.37
CA LEU A 78 -4.78 0.32 -4.84
C LEU A 78 -4.32 -0.98 -5.52
N LEU A 79 -4.57 -2.14 -4.91
CA LEU A 79 -4.20 -3.44 -5.49
C LEU A 79 -4.85 -3.65 -6.87
N LYS A 80 -6.13 -3.28 -7.03
CA LYS A 80 -6.81 -3.33 -8.32
C LYS A 80 -6.16 -2.40 -9.35
N ALA A 81 -5.84 -1.17 -8.96
CA ALA A 81 -5.19 -0.20 -9.84
C ALA A 81 -3.80 -0.67 -10.28
N LEU A 82 -3.03 -1.32 -9.39
CA LEU A 82 -1.75 -1.91 -9.74
C LEU A 82 -1.92 -3.04 -10.76
N HIS A 83 -2.85 -3.99 -10.52
CA HIS A 83 -3.09 -5.09 -11.46
C HIS A 83 -3.50 -4.62 -12.87
N ILE A 84 -4.39 -3.62 -12.96
CA ILE A 84 -4.80 -3.03 -14.24
C ILE A 84 -3.60 -2.45 -14.99
N ASN A 85 -2.66 -1.81 -14.29
CA ASN A 85 -1.49 -1.19 -14.91
C ASN A 85 -0.32 -2.15 -15.16
N THR A 86 -0.35 -3.37 -14.59
CA THR A 86 0.71 -4.38 -14.75
C THR A 86 0.41 -5.46 -15.78
N VAL A 87 -0.86 -5.78 -16.06
CA VAL A 87 -1.22 -6.70 -17.16
C VAL A 87 -1.06 -5.97 -18.50
N LEU A 88 0.11 -6.13 -19.11
CA LEU A 88 0.40 -5.89 -20.51
C LEU A 88 0.98 -7.19 -21.08
#